data_AF-A0A5D3BPK0-F1
#
_entry.id   AF-A0A5D3BPK0-F1
#
_cell.length_a   1.000
_cell.length_b   1.000
_cell.length_c   1.000
_cell.angle_alpha   90.00
_cell.angle_beta   90.00
_cell.angle_gamma   90.00
#
_symmetry.space_group_name_H-M   'P 1'
#
loop_
_entity.id
_entity.type
_entity.pdbx_description
1 polymer ?
#
loop_
_entity_poly.entity_id
_entity_poly.type
_entity_poly.pdbx_seq_one_letter_code
_entity_poly.pdbx_strand_id
1 'polypeptide(L)' 'MKWSCENGYQPHVLAVDDNLVDRKLVEKLLKNSSCKVTTAENGASALEFLGLLDEHNQHTNFEECSNVIFK' A
#
# COMPACT_ATOMS: atom_id res chain seq x y z
N MET A 1 -0.69 13.95 9.06
CA MET A 1 -0.85 12.57 9.56
C MET A 1 0.53 12.09 9.96
N LYS A 2 0.80 11.91 11.25
CA LYS A 2 2.09 11.43 11.75
C LYS A 2 1.84 10.03 12.29
N TRP A 3 2.30 9.02 11.56
CA TRP A 3 2.27 7.66 12.07
C TRP A 3 3.41 7.55 13.09
N SER A 4 3.07 7.29 14.36
CA SER A 4 4.06 6.99 15.39
C SER A 4 4.14 5.48 15.54
N CYS A 5 5.20 4.87 15.01
CA CYS A 5 5.46 3.45 15.19
C CYS A 5 6.10 3.22 16.57
N GLU A 6 5.32 2.88 17.59
CA GLU A 6 5.82 2.77 18.96
C GLU A 6 6.65 1.50 19.25
N ASN A 7 6.67 0.50 18.34
CA ASN A 7 7.33 -0.79 18.57
C ASN A 7 8.40 -1.18 17.52
N GLY A 8 8.95 -0.22 16.77
CA GLY A 8 9.87 -0.51 15.66
C GLY A 8 9.21 -1.17 14.43
N TYR A 9 7.89 -1.33 14.48
CA TYR A 9 7.09 -1.85 13.38
C TYR A 9 6.95 -0.79 12.27
N GLN A 10 7.31 -1.11 11.03
CA GLN A 10 7.16 -0.22 9.89
C GLN A 10 5.91 -0.58 9.08
N PRO A 11 4.85 0.26 9.04
CA PRO A 11 3.66 -0.01 8.24
C PRO A 11 4.02 -0.11 6.77
N HIS A 12 3.49 -1.14 6.10
CA HIS A 12 3.52 -1.23 4.66
C HIS A 12 2.19 -0.76 4.10
N VAL A 13 2.26 0.28 3.26
CA VAL A 13 1.12 0.91 2.58
C VAL A 13 1.17 0.63 1.08
N LEU A 14 0.05 0.20 0.52
CA LEU A 14 -0.19 0.19 -0.93
C LEU A 14 -1.01 1.44 -1.28
N ALA A 15 -0.41 2.37 -2.03
CA ALA A 15 -1.06 3.61 -2.47
C ALA A 15 -1.51 3.48 -3.93
N VAL A 16 -2.81 3.64 -4.18
CA VAL A 16 -3.41 3.46 -5.52
C VAL A 16 -3.93 4.81 -6.02
N ASP A 17 -3.33 5.33 -7.09
CA ASP A 17 -3.76 6.59 -7.73
C ASP A 17 -3.36 6.56 -9.22
N ASP A 18 -4.30 6.90 -10.10
CA ASP A 18 -4.15 6.89 -11.55
C ASP A 18 -3.35 8.10 -12.07
N ASN A 19 -3.33 9.19 -11.30
CA ASN A 19 -2.54 10.36 -11.61
C ASN A 19 -1.08 10.20 -11.11
N LEU A 20 -0.13 10.21 -12.05
CA LEU A 20 1.29 10.07 -11.75
C LEU A 20 1.84 11.11 -10.75
N VAL A 21 1.36 12.35 -10.82
CA VAL A 21 1.81 13.44 -9.95
C VAL A 21 1.31 13.20 -8.52
N ASP A 22 0.03 12.88 -8.37
CA ASP A 22 -0.59 12.60 -7.08
C ASP A 22 0.01 11.33 -6.46
N ARG A 23 0.22 10.27 -7.25
CA ARG A 23 0.90 9.03 -6.83
C ARG A 23 2.29 9.29 -6.25
N LYS A 24 3.11 10.12 -6.94
CA LYS A 24 4.44 10.51 -6.45
C LYS A 24 4.39 11.38 -5.19
N LEU A 25 3.38 12.25 -5.07
CA LEU A 25 3.19 13.09 -3.90
C LEU A 25 2.86 12.24 -2.67
N VAL A 26 1.87 11.35 -2.79
CA VAL A 26 1.44 10.45 -1.72
C VAL A 26 2.58 9.50 -1.32
N GLU A 27 3.31 8.94 -2.28
CA GLU A 27 4.48 8.09 -2.02
C GLU A 27 5.53 8.80 -1.15
N LYS A 28 5.89 10.03 -1.51
CA LYS A 28 6.87 10.83 -0.74
C LYS A 28 6.37 11.15 0.66
N LEU A 29 5.10 11.52 0.80
CA LEU A 29 4.51 11.84 2.10
C LEU A 29 4.52 10.64 3.04
N LEU A 30 4.16 9.46 2.53
CA LEU A 30 4.13 8.22 3.31
C LEU A 30 5.53 7.70 3.65
N LYS A 31 6.49 7.80 2.72
CA LYS A 31 7.91 7.47 3.01
C LYS A 31 8.48 8.40 4.09
N ASN A 32 8.14 9.68 4.05
CA ASN A 32 8.54 10.65 5.08
C ASN A 32 7.86 10.39 6.44
N SER A 33 6.71 9.71 6.46
CA SER A 33 6.03 9.27 7.69
C SER A 33 6.49 7.91 8.19
N SER A 34 7.70 7.47 7.81
CA SER A 34 8.29 6.20 8.21
C SER A 34 7.51 4.97 7.73
N CYS A 35 6.77 5.04 6.62
CA CYS A 35 6.11 3.87 6.03
C CYS A 35 6.97 3.24 4.91
N LYS A 36 6.83 1.92 4.75
CA LYS A 36 7.18 1.26 3.49
C LYS A 36 6.01 1.46 2.53
N VAL A 37 6.29 1.81 1.27
CA VAL A 37 5.24 2.14 0.31
C VAL A 37 5.43 1.36 -0.99
N THR A 38 4.37 0.69 -1.42
CA THR A 38 4.20 0.18 -2.79
C THR A 38 3.16 1.07 -3.48
N THR A 39 3.33 1.38 -4.75
CA THR A 39 2.37 2.21 -5.50
C THR A 39 1.76 1.41 -6.65
N ALA A 40 0.48 1.60 -6.90
CA ALA A 40 -0.25 1.04 -8.04
C ALA A 40 -0.89 2.16 -8.86
N GLU A 41 -1.01 1.95 -10.17
CA GLU A 41 -1.56 2.95 -11.10
C GLU A 41 -3.07 2.79 -11.33
N ASN A 42 -3.66 1.68 -10.91
CA ASN A 42 -5.08 1.41 -11.03
C ASN A 42 -5.49 0.30 -10.04
N GLY A 43 -6.79 0.06 -9.90
CA GLY A 43 -7.31 -0.99 -9.02
C GLY A 43 -6.87 -2.40 -9.42
N ALA A 44 -6.73 -2.69 -10.72
CA ALA A 44 -6.33 -4.01 -11.19
C ALA A 44 -4.89 -4.35 -10.75
N SER A 45 -3.93 -3.47 -11.02
CA SER A 45 -2.55 -3.59 -10.53
C SER A 45 -2.47 -3.64 -9.01
N ALA A 46 -3.33 -2.92 -8.29
CA ALA A 46 -3.41 -3.02 -6.84
C ALA A 46 -3.86 -4.42 -6.38
N LEU A 47 -4.86 -5.01 -7.03
CA LEU A 47 -5.31 -6.37 -6.76
C LEU A 47 -4.25 -7.42 -7.13
N GLU A 48 -3.46 -7.21 -8.18
CA GLU A 48 -2.29 -8.05 -8.52
C GLU A 48 -1.26 -8.01 -7.39
N PHE A 49 -0.94 -6.82 -6.85
CA PHE A 49 -0.04 -6.71 -5.69
C PHE A 49 -0.56 -7.42 -4.45
N LEU A 50 -1.89 -7.50 -4.30
CA LEU A 50 -2.53 -8.20 -3.20
C LEU A 50 -2.67 -9.71 -3.46
N GLY A 51 -2.31 -10.21 -4.65
CA GLY A 51 -2.53 -11.60 -5.04
C GLY A 51 -4.02 -11.97 -5.13
N LEU A 52 -4.89 -10.98 -5.32
CA LEU A 52 -6.34 -11.14 -5.40
C LEU A 52 -6.84 -11.26 -6.85
N LEU A 53 -5.96 -10.99 -7.81
CA LEU A 53 -6.27 -11.11 -9.23
C LEU A 53 -5.89 -12.51 -9.74
N ASP A 54 -6.61 -13.54 -9.28
CA ASP A 54 -6.57 -14.89 -9.86
C ASP A 54 -7.96 -15.53 -9.86
N GLU A 55 -8.39 -16.06 -11.01
CA GLU A 55 -9.64 -16.80 -11.22
C GLU A 55 -9.65 -18.19 -10.55
N HIS A 56 -8.60 -18.53 -9.79
CA HIS A 56 -8.44 -19.80 -9.07
C HIS A 56 -7.80 -19.59 -7.67
N ASN A 57 -8.64 -19.20 -6.72
CA ASN A 57 -8.64 -19.67 -5.32
C ASN A 57 -7.28 -20.04 -4.67
N GLN A 58 -6.75 -19.18 -3.79
CA GLN A 58 -6.63 -19.41 -2.32
C GLN A 58 -5.40 -18.73 -1.64
N HIS A 59 -5.71 -18.21 -0.44
CA HIS A 59 -4.87 -17.99 0.75
C HIS A 59 -3.80 -16.89 0.72
N THR A 60 -4.25 -15.66 0.91
CA THR A 60 -3.37 -14.55 1.34
C THR A 60 -3.08 -14.65 2.83
N ASN A 61 -1.85 -15.02 3.20
CA ASN A 61 -1.30 -14.68 4.51
C ASN A 61 -1.09 -13.17 4.54
N PHE A 62 -2.15 -12.42 4.86
CA PHE A 62 -2.01 -11.04 5.28
C PHE A 62 -1.30 -11.05 6.63
N GLU A 63 0.02 -10.92 6.60
CA GLU A 63 0.79 -10.53 7.78
C GLU A 63 0.09 -9.30 8.36
N GLU A 64 -0.34 -9.45 9.61
CA GLU A 64 -1.35 -8.67 10.31
C GLU A 64 -0.87 -7.25 10.65
N CYS A 65 -0.33 -6.49 9.69
CA CYS A 65 -0.22 -5.03 9.80
C CYS A 65 0.02 -4.29 8.46
N SER A 66 -0.62 -4.78 7.39
CA SER A 66 -0.73 -4.07 6.10
C SER A 66 -1.90 -3.08 6.14
N ASN A 67 -1.62 -1.78 6.22
CA ASN A 67 -2.66 -0.75 6.11
C ASN A 67 -2.75 -0.34 4.64
N VAL A 68 -3.83 -0.73 3.96
CA VAL A 68 -4.09 -0.31 2.57
C VAL A 68 -4.82 1.02 2.58
N ILE A 69 -4.30 2.02 1.88
CA ILE A 69 -4.96 3.31 1.71
C ILE A 69 -5.38 3.43 0.25
N PHE A 70 -6.65 3.12 0.00
CA PHE A 70 -7.32 3.48 -1.24
C PHE A 70 -7.79 4.94 -1.10
N LYS A 71 -7.47 5.78 -2.10
CA LYS A 71 -8.05 7.11 -2.23
C LYS A 71 -9.40 6.99 -2.94
#